data_AF-A0A2W6DH33-F1
#
_entry.id   AF-A0A2W6DH33-F1
#
_cell.length_a   1.000
_cell.length_b   1.000
_cell.length_c   1.000
_cell.angle_alpha   90.00
_cell.angle_beta   90.00
_cell.angle_gamma   90.00
#
_symmetry.space_group_name_H-M   'P 1'
#
loop_
_entity.id
_entity.type
_entity.pdbx_description
1 polymer ?
#
loop_
_entity_poly.entity_id
_entity_poly.type
_entity_poly.pdbx_seq_one_letter_code
_entity_poly.pdbx_strand_id
1 'polypeptide(L)'
;MATNLRLLPDAEAALRAEAERSGRSQQEILRAALDRYLDRGGGDLSSGDPLLRSGTLLPPRTRYRKVKPTRTLPDGITTLDLLDRDERL
;
A
#
# COMPACT_ATOMS: atom_id res chain seq x y z
N MET A 1 -15.90 20.62 -12.64
CA MET A 1 -16.24 21.66 -11.65
C MET A 1 -14.95 22.24 -11.10
N ALA A 2 -14.84 23.56 -10.96
CA ALA A 2 -13.67 24.22 -10.38
C ALA A 2 -13.89 24.44 -8.87
N THR A 3 -12.91 24.11 -8.05
CA THR A 3 -12.93 24.30 -6.60
C THR A 3 -11.93 25.38 -6.23
N ASN A 4 -12.39 26.44 -5.56
CA ASN A 4 -11.52 27.49 -5.07
C ASN A 4 -10.93 27.08 -3.71
N LEU A 5 -9.64 26.76 -3.69
CA LEU A 5 -8.88 26.46 -2.48
C LEU A 5 -8.19 27.72 -1.97
N ARG A 6 -8.27 27.97 -0.66
CA ARG A 6 -7.46 29.00 0.01
C ARG A 6 -6.24 28.32 0.60
N LEU A 7 -5.07 28.61 0.04
CA LEU A 7 -3.79 28.10 0.52
C LEU A 7 -3.12 29.12 1.45
N LEU A 8 -2.29 28.64 2.37
CA LEU A 8 -1.36 29.50 3.08
C LEU A 8 -0.31 30.03 2.09
N PRO A 9 0.27 31.23 2.30
CA PRO A 9 1.25 31.82 1.39
C PRO A 9 2.44 30.91 1.09
N ASP A 10 2.98 30.22 2.10
CA ASP A 10 4.13 29.32 1.93
C ASP A 10 3.77 28.09 1.06
N ALA A 11 2.55 27.58 1.22
CA ALA A 11 2.07 26.45 0.43
C ALA A 11 1.82 26.85 -1.03
N GLU A 12 1.35 28.08 -1.27
CA GLU A 12 1.22 28.62 -2.62
C GLU A 12 2.58 28.80 -3.30
N ALA A 13 3.57 29.33 -2.58
CA ALA A 13 4.93 29.49 -3.08
C ALA A 13 5.56 28.14 -3.45
N ALA A 14 5.43 27.14 -2.56
CA ALA A 14 5.91 25.78 -2.82
C ALA A 14 5.22 25.14 -4.04
N LEU A 15 3.90 25.32 -4.19
CA LEU A 15 3.15 24.80 -5.34
C LEU A 15 3.57 25.47 -6.66
N ARG A 16 3.85 26.77 -6.64
CA ARG A 16 4.35 27.50 -7.81
C ARG A 16 5.75 27.03 -8.22
N ALA A 17 6.66 26.90 -7.25
CA ALA A 17 8.01 26.39 -7.50
C ALA A 17 7.97 24.95 -8.09
N GLU A 18 7.09 24.11 -7.58
CA GLU A 18 6.91 22.74 -8.09
C GLU A 18 6.35 22.71 -9.51
N ALA A 19 5.42 23.63 -9.84
CA ALA A 19 4.89 23.78 -11.20
C ALA A 19 5.99 24.18 -12.20
N GLU A 20 6.83 25.16 -11.83
CA GLU A 20 7.97 25.58 -12.64
C GLU A 20 8.99 24.44 -12.82
N ARG A 21 9.31 23.72 -11.74
CA ARG A 21 10.28 22.63 -11.76
C ARG A 21 9.81 21.43 -12.60
N SER A 22 8.52 21.10 -12.52
CA SER A 22 7.96 19.91 -13.17
C SER A 22 7.37 20.19 -14.56
N GLY A 23 7.17 21.46 -14.93
CA GLY A 23 6.45 21.86 -16.14
C GLY A 23 4.95 21.53 -16.13
N ARG A 24 4.41 21.12 -14.97
CA ARG A 24 3.00 20.73 -14.80
C ARG A 24 2.19 21.92 -14.32
N SER A 25 0.90 21.91 -14.62
CA SER A 25 -0.01 22.92 -14.04
C SER A 25 -0.20 22.67 -12.53
N GLN A 26 -0.41 23.74 -11.77
CA GLN A 26 -0.68 23.66 -10.33
C GLN A 26 -1.90 22.76 -10.02
N GLN A 27 -2.91 22.78 -10.89
CA GLN A 27 -4.11 21.93 -10.76
C GLN A 27 -3.80 20.44 -10.96
N GLU A 28 -2.90 20.09 -11.88
CA GLU A 28 -2.46 18.70 -12.07
C GLU A 28 -1.62 18.19 -10.89
N ILE A 29 -0.79 19.06 -10.31
CA ILE A 29 -0.02 18.74 -9.11
C ILE A 29 -0.96 18.49 -7.94
N LEU A 30 -1.91 19.40 -7.70
CA LEU A 30 -2.92 19.25 -6.64
C LEU A 30 -3.75 17.99 -6.83
N ARG A 31 -4.21 17.71 -8.07
CA ARG A 31 -4.99 16.50 -8.36
C ARG A 31 -4.17 15.24 -8.07
N ALA A 32 -2.94 15.16 -8.55
CA ALA A 32 -2.07 14.01 -8.31
C ALA A 32 -1.74 13.82 -6.82
N ALA A 33 -1.52 14.91 -6.09
CA ALA A 33 -1.30 14.87 -4.64
C ALA A 33 -2.55 14.37 -3.91
N LEU A 34 -3.74 14.83 -4.30
CA LEU A 34 -5.01 14.41 -3.72
C LEU A 34 -5.33 12.94 -4.06
N ASP A 35 -5.09 12.51 -5.29
CA ASP A 35 -5.29 11.13 -5.72
C ASP A 35 -4.37 10.17 -4.95
N ARG A 36 -3.13 10.60 -4.69
CA ARG A 36 -2.19 9.86 -3.83
C ARG A 36 -2.63 9.86 -2.36
N TYR A 37 -3.03 11.02 -1.84
CA TYR A 37 -3.42 11.17 -0.43
C TYR A 37 -4.69 10.39 -0.09
N LEU A 38 -5.66 10.37 -1.02
CA LEU A 38 -6.93 9.66 -0.87
C LEU A 38 -6.89 8.22 -1.41
N ASP A 39 -5.74 7.74 -1.85
CA ASP A 39 -5.55 6.41 -2.46
C ASP A 39 -6.55 6.11 -3.60
N ARG A 40 -6.96 7.15 -4.34
CA ARG A 40 -7.89 7.06 -5.47
C ARG A 40 -7.21 6.72 -6.80
N GLY A 41 -5.88 6.84 -6.86
CA GLY A 41 -5.07 6.33 -7.96
C GLY A 41 -4.80 4.84 -7.78
N GLY A 42 -5.74 4.00 -8.20
CA GLY A 42 -5.75 2.55 -8.01
C GLY A 42 -4.47 1.82 -8.47
N GLY A 43 -3.46 1.81 -7.62
CA GLY A 43 -2.15 1.31 -7.98
C GLY A 43 -1.19 1.11 -6.81
N ASP A 44 -1.66 0.94 -5.56
CA ASP A 44 -0.86 0.17 -4.60
C ASP A 44 -1.70 -0.31 -3.39
N LEU A 45 -2.11 -1.57 -3.42
CA LEU A 45 -2.66 -2.26 -2.24
C LEU A 45 -1.63 -2.34 -1.09
N SER A 46 -0.40 -1.87 -1.29
CA SER A 46 0.67 -1.82 -0.29
C SER A 46 0.66 -0.58 0.60
N SER A 47 -0.07 0.49 0.26
CA SER A 47 0.13 1.80 0.93
C SER A 47 -0.75 2.03 2.17
N GLY A 48 -1.86 1.30 2.30
CA GLY A 48 -2.85 1.49 3.38
C GLY A 48 -2.58 0.71 4.66
N ASP A 49 -1.85 -0.40 4.61
CA ASP A 49 -1.67 -1.29 5.77
C ASP A 49 -0.54 -0.81 6.69
N PRO A 50 -0.79 -0.49 7.97
CA PRO A 50 0.24 -0.11 8.93
C PRO A 50 1.38 -1.14 9.07
N LEU A 51 1.10 -2.43 8.86
CA LEU A 51 2.07 -3.51 8.97
C LEU A 51 3.03 -3.57 7.77
N LEU A 52 2.53 -3.26 6.57
CA LEU A 52 3.39 -3.09 5.39
C LEU A 52 4.23 -1.82 5.50
N ARG A 53 3.65 -0.74 6.02
CA ARG A 53 4.34 0.54 6.23
C ARG A 53 5.44 0.46 7.29
N SER A 54 5.22 -0.29 8.36
CA SER A 54 6.23 -0.52 9.40
C SER A 54 7.35 -1.45 8.96
N GLY A 55 7.26 -2.07 7.78
CA GLY A 55 8.21 -3.07 7.31
C GLY A 55 8.12 -4.40 8.06
N THR A 56 7.13 -4.56 8.94
CA THR A 56 6.86 -5.81 9.66
C THR A 56 6.45 -6.92 8.69
N LEU A 57 5.71 -6.55 7.64
CA LEU A 57 5.31 -7.44 6.56
C LEU A 57 5.88 -6.98 5.23
N LEU A 58 6.19 -7.93 4.36
CA LEU A 58 6.57 -7.68 2.98
C LEU A 58 5.34 -7.74 2.08
N PRO A 59 5.25 -6.88 1.05
CA PRO A 59 4.14 -6.92 0.10
C PRO A 59 4.13 -8.24 -0.68
N PRO A 60 2.94 -8.74 -1.06
CA PRO A 60 2.82 -9.99 -1.80
C PRO A 60 3.46 -9.88 -3.18
N ARG A 61 4.42 -10.76 -3.47
CA ARG A 61 5.13 -10.81 -4.77
C ARG A 61 4.32 -11.52 -5.87
N THR A 62 3.30 -12.27 -5.48
CA THR A 62 2.47 -13.07 -6.38
C THR A 62 1.01 -13.00 -5.95
N ARG A 63 0.09 -13.19 -6.90
CA ARG A 63 -1.35 -13.26 -6.59
C ARG A 63 -1.63 -14.49 -5.74
N TYR A 64 -2.50 -14.34 -4.75
CA TYR A 64 -3.01 -15.46 -3.97
C TYR A 64 -3.62 -16.52 -4.89
N ARG A 65 -3.25 -17.78 -4.65
CA ARG A 65 -3.81 -18.94 -5.34
C ARG A 65 -4.22 -19.97 -4.29
N LYS A 66 -5.47 -20.41 -4.36
CA LYS A 66 -5.95 -21.51 -3.51
C LYS A 66 -5.26 -22.80 -3.94
N VAL A 67 -4.53 -23.45 -3.03
CA VAL A 67 -3.88 -24.73 -3.30
C VAL A 67 -4.95 -25.81 -3.46
N LYS A 68 -4.87 -26.57 -4.55
CA LYS A 68 -5.68 -27.76 -4.80
C LYS A 68 -4.80 -28.85 -5.43
N PRO A 69 -4.88 -30.10 -4.97
CA PRO A 69 -5.68 -30.61 -3.85
C PRO A 69 -5.03 -30.33 -2.48
N THR A 70 -5.85 -30.15 -1.45
CA THR A 70 -5.39 -30.25 -0.05
C THR A 70 -5.08 -31.72 0.25
N ARG A 71 -3.88 -32.01 0.78
CA ARG A 71 -3.56 -33.36 1.25
C ARG A 71 -4.28 -33.59 2.58
N THR A 72 -4.90 -34.76 2.73
CA THR A 72 -5.45 -35.22 4.01
C THR A 72 -4.32 -35.81 4.83
N LEU A 73 -4.23 -35.43 6.11
CA LEU A 73 -3.26 -36.04 7.02
C LEU A 73 -3.77 -37.41 7.50
N PRO A 74 -2.88 -38.37 7.76
CA PRO A 74 -3.24 -39.61 8.44
C PRO A 74 -3.86 -39.33 9.81
N ASP A 75 -4.71 -40.25 10.27
CA ASP A 75 -5.34 -40.15 11.58
C ASP A 75 -4.28 -40.03 12.70
N GLY A 76 -4.49 -39.09 13.61
CA GLY A 76 -3.57 -38.83 14.72
C GLY A 76 -2.38 -37.91 14.40
N ILE A 77 -2.21 -37.49 13.13
CA ILE A 77 -1.20 -36.49 12.74
C ILE A 77 -1.85 -35.12 12.64
N THR A 78 -1.30 -34.16 13.37
CA THR A 78 -1.74 -32.76 13.31
C THR A 78 -0.86 -31.96 12.36
N THR A 79 -1.36 -30.82 11.86
CA THR A 79 -0.54 -29.90 11.05
C THR A 79 0.68 -29.39 11.81
N LEU A 80 0.63 -29.38 13.14
CA LEU A 80 1.72 -28.97 14.00
C LEU A 80 2.87 -29.99 13.97
N ASP A 81 2.58 -31.28 13.82
CA ASP A 81 3.61 -32.33 13.69
C ASP A 81 4.39 -32.27 12.36
N LEU A 82 3.92 -31.46 11.39
CA LEU A 82 4.65 -31.18 10.15
C LEU A 82 5.61 -29.99 10.25
N LEU A 83 5.45 -29.18 11.30
CA LEU A 83 6.35 -28.07 11.56
C LEU A 83 7.41 -28.67 12.48
N ASP A 84 8.64 -28.85 11.99
CA ASP A 84 9.82 -29.33 12.75
C ASP A 84 10.15 -28.37 13.90
N ARG A 85 9.23 -28.26 14.87
CA ARG A 85 9.28 -27.39 16.02
C ARG A 85 9.65 -28.26 17.20
N ASP A 86 10.93 -28.23 17.51
CA ASP A 86 11.51 -28.90 18.69
C ASP A 86 11.07 -28.26 20.02
N GLU A 87 10.20 -27.24 20.01
CA GLU A 87 9.69 -26.51 21.18
C GLU A 87 8.60 -27.29 21.94
N ARG A 88 8.87 -28.54 22.31
CA ARG A 88 8.06 -29.32 23.26
C ARG A 88 8.76 -29.24 24.63
N LEU A 89 8.31 -28.33 25.48
CA LEU A 89 8.60 -28.33 26.93
C LEU A 89 7.32 -28.64 27.70
#